data_AF-A0A3D8J983-F1
#
_entry.id   AF-A0A3D8J983-F1
#
_cell.length_a   1.000
_cell.length_b   1.000
_cell.length_c   1.000
_cell.angle_alpha   90.00
_cell.angle_beta   90.00
_cell.angle_gamma   90.00
#
_symmetry.space_group_name_H-M   'P 1'
#
loop_
_entity.id
_entity.type
_entity.pdbx_description
1 polymer ?
#
loop_
_entity_poly.entity_id
_entity_poly.type
_entity_poly.pdbx_seq_one_letter_code
_entity_poly.pdbx_strand_id
1 'polypeptide(L)'
;MGLKLILHIAYLWLIGINIGAIATCGIFVAPIVFNAYSFLPDLGITQYDSGILMTQIFLKLNTLLNVSAILILVYELLAFNLSKKTSFFPLTINIINVLLIFLFSFYFTPKIIEAQTQGAAATATPEFATLHLQSEYVFKFLFIMLTLSFFTRFVLLFIQTNPNYKSKK
;
A
#
# COMPACT_ATOMS: atom_id res chain seq x y z
N MET A 1 -5.10 -15.87 -26.51
CA MET A 1 -4.30 -14.62 -26.39
C MET A 1 -5.01 -13.58 -25.53
N GLY A 2 -6.33 -13.37 -25.67
CA GLY A 2 -7.08 -12.37 -24.90
C GLY A 2 -7.09 -12.55 -23.37
N LEU A 3 -7.38 -13.74 -22.85
CA LEU A 3 -7.54 -13.94 -21.40
C LEU A 3 -6.28 -13.63 -20.57
N LYS A 4 -5.09 -14.03 -21.05
CA LYS A 4 -3.83 -13.73 -20.36
C LYS A 4 -3.56 -12.23 -20.31
N LEU A 5 -3.82 -11.52 -21.40
CA LEU A 5 -3.69 -10.06 -21.46
C LEU A 5 -4.64 -9.37 -20.49
N ILE A 6 -5.90 -9.82 -20.43
CA ILE A 6 -6.90 -9.29 -19.49
C ILE A 6 -6.44 -9.47 -18.04
N LEU A 7 -5.89 -10.63 -17.69
CA LEU A 7 -5.35 -10.89 -16.34
C LEU A 7 -4.18 -9.95 -16.01
N HIS A 8 -3.27 -9.70 -16.96
CA HIS A 8 -2.16 -8.75 -16.76
C HIS A 8 -2.65 -7.31 -16.56
N ILE A 9 -3.67 -6.88 -17.33
CA ILE A 9 -4.25 -5.55 -17.22
C ILE A 9 -5.00 -5.40 -15.88
N ALA A 10 -5.83 -6.38 -15.51
CA ALA A 10 -6.53 -6.39 -14.24
C ALA A 10 -5.56 -6.34 -13.05
N TYR A 11 -4.44 -7.05 -13.15
CA TYR A 11 -3.37 -6.99 -12.14
C TYR A 11 -2.73 -5.60 -12.04
N LEU A 12 -2.39 -4.97 -13.17
CA LEU A 12 -1.88 -3.60 -13.17
C LEU A 12 -2.89 -2.61 -12.61
N TRP A 13 -4.17 -2.77 -12.94
CA TRP A 13 -5.25 -1.94 -12.41
C TRP A 13 -5.37 -2.09 -10.89
N LEU A 14 -5.29 -3.32 -10.36
CA LEU A 14 -5.25 -3.56 -8.91
C LEU A 14 -4.08 -2.83 -8.25
N ILE A 15 -2.85 -2.94 -8.79
CA ILE A 15 -1.70 -2.22 -8.25
C ILE A 15 -1.95 -0.70 -8.30
N GLY A 16 -2.48 -0.19 -9.41
CA GLY A 16 -2.83 1.22 -9.58
C GLY A 16 -3.85 1.73 -8.54
N ILE A 17 -4.88 0.94 -8.22
CA ILE A 17 -5.82 1.25 -7.14
C ILE A 17 -5.11 1.40 -5.81
N ASN A 18 -4.19 0.48 -5.47
CA ASN A 18 -3.46 0.54 -4.21
C ASN A 18 -2.57 1.79 -4.13
N ILE A 19 -1.85 2.11 -5.20
CA ILE A 19 -1.04 3.34 -5.31
C ILE A 19 -1.92 4.58 -5.10
N GLY A 20 -3.06 4.64 -5.81
CA GLY A 20 -4.01 5.75 -5.70
C GLY A 20 -4.57 5.88 -4.28
N ALA A 21 -5.02 4.78 -3.68
CA ALA A 21 -5.57 4.77 -2.32
C ALA A 21 -4.54 5.22 -1.27
N ILE A 22 -3.28 4.77 -1.39
CA ILE A 22 -2.18 5.18 -0.52
C ILE A 22 -1.89 6.68 -0.70
N ALA A 23 -1.77 7.15 -1.94
CA ALA A 23 -1.55 8.56 -2.24
C ALA A 23 -2.69 9.42 -1.69
N THR A 24 -3.95 9.00 -1.88
CA THR A 24 -5.10 9.74 -1.36
C THR A 24 -5.09 9.81 0.16
N CYS A 25 -4.84 8.70 0.84
CA CYS A 25 -4.80 8.69 2.30
C CYS A 25 -3.64 9.55 2.85
N GLY A 26 -2.43 9.39 2.30
CA GLY A 26 -1.24 10.08 2.81
C GLY A 26 -1.13 11.55 2.41
N ILE A 27 -1.43 11.89 1.16
CA ILE A 27 -1.18 13.23 0.59
C ILE A 27 -2.38 14.15 0.80
N PHE A 28 -3.60 13.65 0.61
CA PHE A 28 -4.81 14.49 0.65
C PHE A 28 -5.54 14.38 1.99
N VAL A 29 -5.84 13.17 2.44
CA VAL A 29 -6.69 12.94 3.61
C VAL A 29 -5.98 13.32 4.91
N ALA A 30 -4.73 12.88 5.12
CA ALA A 30 -4.01 13.16 6.36
C ALA A 30 -3.93 14.67 6.71
N PRO A 31 -3.52 15.59 5.80
CA PRO A 31 -3.51 17.01 6.12
C PRO A 31 -4.90 17.56 6.42
N ILE A 32 -5.96 17.09 5.74
CA ILE A 32 -7.33 17.53 6.01
C ILE A 32 -7.75 17.08 7.41
N VAL A 33 -7.55 15.82 7.76
CA VAL A 33 -7.93 15.26 9.08
C VAL A 33 -7.18 15.98 10.20
N PHE A 34 -5.86 16.14 10.09
CA PHE A 34 -5.07 16.79 11.15
C PHE A 34 -5.24 18.30 11.23
N ASN A 35 -5.79 18.96 10.21
CA ASN A 35 -6.15 20.38 10.26
C ASN A 35 -7.66 20.63 10.44
N ALA A 36 -8.45 19.61 10.82
CA ALA A 36 -9.90 19.68 10.93
C ALA A 36 -10.42 20.86 11.75
N TYR A 37 -9.73 21.17 12.85
CA TYR A 37 -10.07 22.31 13.72
C TYR A 37 -10.10 23.65 12.98
N SER A 38 -9.28 23.85 11.94
CA SER A 38 -9.22 25.11 11.17
C SER A 38 -10.49 25.41 10.38
N PHE A 39 -11.28 24.39 10.04
CA PHE A 39 -12.51 24.53 9.25
C PHE A 39 -13.77 24.07 10.00
N LEU A 40 -13.63 23.33 11.11
CA LEU A 40 -14.73 22.89 11.98
C LEU A 40 -14.37 23.09 13.47
N PRO A 41 -14.18 24.35 13.93
CA PRO A 41 -13.78 24.63 15.31
C PRO A 41 -14.83 24.21 16.34
N ASP A 42 -16.12 24.29 15.96
CA ASP A 42 -17.25 23.95 16.84
C ASP A 42 -17.29 22.46 17.24
N LEU A 43 -16.61 21.59 16.50
CA LEU A 43 -16.49 20.17 16.85
C LEU A 43 -15.51 19.93 18.01
N GLY A 44 -14.67 20.92 18.38
CA GLY A 44 -13.70 20.78 19.46
C GLY A 44 -12.67 19.65 19.25
N ILE A 45 -12.43 19.26 18.00
CA ILE A 45 -11.56 18.13 17.64
C ILE A 45 -10.12 18.44 18.06
N THR A 46 -9.57 17.60 18.94
CA THR A 46 -8.18 17.65 19.35
C THR A 46 -7.27 16.90 18.35
N GLN A 47 -5.96 17.09 18.46
CA GLN A 47 -4.99 16.30 17.69
C GLN A 47 -5.12 14.79 17.93
N TYR A 48 -5.48 14.41 19.16
CA TYR A 48 -5.73 13.01 19.51
C TYR A 48 -6.95 12.47 18.77
N ASP A 49 -8.05 13.23 18.74
CA ASP A 49 -9.28 12.85 18.02
C ASP A 49 -9.04 12.72 16.51
N SER A 50 -8.25 13.62 15.93
CA SER A 50 -7.79 13.51 14.54
C SER A 50 -6.99 12.22 14.30
N GLY A 51 -6.16 11.81 15.26
CA GLY A 51 -5.46 10.53 15.22
C GLY A 51 -6.42 9.34 15.22
N ILE A 52 -7.48 9.37 16.04
CA ILE A 52 -8.53 8.33 16.04
C ILE A 52 -9.24 8.27 14.68
N LEU A 53 -9.61 9.42 14.12
CA LEU A 53 -10.25 9.51 12.81
C LEU A 53 -9.34 8.96 11.70
N MET A 54 -8.05 9.31 11.70
CA MET A 54 -7.10 8.82 10.72
C MET A 54 -6.94 7.29 10.81
N THR A 55 -6.92 6.73 12.02
CA THR A 55 -6.91 5.27 12.23
C THR A 55 -8.11 4.58 11.57
N GLN A 56 -9.32 5.16 11.65
CA GLN A 56 -10.50 4.57 10.99
C GLN A 56 -10.35 4.49 9.47
N ILE A 57 -9.74 5.51 8.87
CA ILE A 57 -9.45 5.54 7.43
C ILE A 57 -8.42 4.46 7.09
N PHE A 58 -7.36 4.34 7.89
CA PHE A 58 -6.34 3.31 7.71
C PHE A 58 -6.88 1.89 7.90
N LEU A 59 -7.86 1.64 8.78
CA LEU A 59 -8.51 0.34 8.90
C LEU A 59 -9.23 -0.08 7.60
N LYS A 60 -9.90 0.87 6.93
CA LYS A 60 -10.53 0.63 5.62
C LYS A 60 -9.48 0.41 4.54
N LEU A 61 -8.42 1.23 4.52
CA LEU A 61 -7.30 1.05 3.59
C LEU A 61 -6.62 -0.31 3.79
N ASN A 62 -6.38 -0.74 5.03
CA ASN A 62 -5.76 -2.02 5.36
C ASN A 62 -6.58 -3.20 4.85
N THR A 63 -7.92 -3.09 4.85
CA THR A 63 -8.78 -4.12 4.26
C THR A 63 -8.50 -4.26 2.76
N LEU A 64 -8.44 -3.15 2.03
CA LEU A 64 -8.07 -3.13 0.60
C LEU A 64 -6.65 -3.66 0.36
N LEU A 65 -5.67 -3.20 1.14
CA LEU A 65 -4.28 -3.62 1.01
C LEU A 65 -4.12 -5.11 1.29
N ASN A 66 -4.77 -5.65 2.33
CA ASN A 66 -4.66 -7.06 2.69
C ASN A 66 -5.29 -7.98 1.64
N VAL A 67 -6.45 -7.61 1.08
CA VAL A 67 -7.03 -8.33 -0.07
C VAL A 67 -6.07 -8.27 -1.26
N SER A 68 -5.50 -7.10 -1.53
CA SER A 68 -4.54 -6.90 -2.62
C SER A 68 -3.26 -7.72 -2.42
N ALA A 69 -2.75 -7.85 -1.20
CA ALA A 69 -1.58 -8.65 -0.89
C ALA A 69 -1.79 -10.13 -1.25
N ILE A 70 -2.97 -10.68 -0.95
CA ILE A 70 -3.33 -12.06 -1.33
C ILE A 70 -3.37 -12.20 -2.84
N LEU A 71 -4.03 -11.27 -3.54
CA LEU A 71 -4.14 -11.29 -5.00
C LEU A 71 -2.77 -11.14 -5.68
N ILE A 72 -1.90 -10.26 -5.15
CA ILE A 72 -0.52 -10.09 -5.60
C ILE A 72 0.25 -11.38 -5.44
N LEU A 73 0.21 -12.01 -4.26
CA LEU A 73 0.93 -13.25 -4.01
C LEU A 73 0.47 -14.37 -4.95
N VAL A 74 -0.85 -14.57 -5.11
CA VAL A 74 -1.41 -15.57 -6.02
C VAL A 74 -0.97 -15.32 -7.45
N TYR A 75 -1.11 -14.09 -7.93
CA TYR A 75 -0.73 -13.74 -9.29
C TYR A 75 0.77 -13.96 -9.55
N GLU A 76 1.62 -13.53 -8.62
CA GLU A 76 3.08 -13.64 -8.76
C GLU A 76 3.54 -15.10 -8.75
N LEU A 77 2.98 -15.94 -7.88
CA LEU A 77 3.27 -17.38 -7.85
C LEU A 77 2.82 -18.08 -9.14
N LEU A 78 1.62 -17.77 -9.65
CA LEU A 78 1.14 -18.31 -10.93
C LEU A 78 2.00 -17.85 -12.11
N ALA A 79 2.33 -16.56 -12.17
CA ALA A 79 3.16 -15.98 -13.22
C ALA A 79 4.57 -16.57 -13.20
N PHE A 80 5.14 -16.82 -12.02
CA PHE A 80 6.45 -17.43 -11.86
C PHE A 80 6.47 -18.88 -12.33
N ASN A 81 5.50 -19.71 -11.90
CA ASN A 81 5.43 -21.13 -12.25
C ASN A 81 5.10 -21.38 -13.74
N LEU A 82 4.31 -20.50 -14.37
CA LEU A 82 3.87 -20.66 -15.76
C LEU A 82 4.82 -20.04 -16.79
N SER A 83 5.83 -19.28 -16.35
CA SER A 83 6.76 -18.59 -17.24
C SER A 83 7.95 -19.46 -17.63
N LYS A 84 8.16 -19.66 -18.95
CA LYS A 84 9.35 -20.37 -19.48
C LYS A 84 10.68 -19.61 -19.29
N LYS A 85 10.62 -18.30 -19.02
CA LYS A 85 11.77 -17.45 -18.69
C LYS A 85 11.53 -16.84 -17.32
N THR A 86 12.08 -17.48 -16.30
CA THR A 86 11.88 -17.12 -14.91
C THR A 86 12.68 -15.86 -14.58
N SER A 87 12.00 -14.73 -14.38
CA SER A 87 12.61 -13.54 -13.79
C SER A 87 12.20 -13.47 -12.33
N PHE A 88 13.18 -13.56 -11.43
CA PHE A 88 12.96 -13.43 -9.99
C PHE A 88 12.66 -11.99 -9.58
N PHE A 89 13.01 -11.01 -10.40
CA PHE A 89 12.94 -9.59 -10.03
C PHE A 89 11.52 -9.09 -9.71
N PRO A 90 10.48 -9.32 -10.55
CA PRO A 90 9.11 -8.92 -10.22
C PRO A 90 8.55 -9.66 -9.01
N LEU A 91 8.94 -10.94 -8.84
CA LEU A 91 8.51 -11.76 -7.70
C LEU A 91 9.06 -11.17 -6.39
N THR A 92 10.36 -10.86 -6.33
CA THR A 92 10.99 -10.29 -5.14
C THR A 92 10.38 -8.95 -4.76
N ILE A 93 10.16 -8.04 -5.71
CA ILE A 93 9.51 -6.75 -5.47
C ILE A 93 8.14 -6.95 -4.81
N ASN A 94 7.36 -7.88 -5.32
CA ASN A 94 5.99 -8.09 -4.84
C ASN A 94 5.93 -8.87 -3.53
N ILE A 95 6.88 -9.76 -3.25
CA ILE A 95 7.05 -10.33 -1.91
C ILE A 95 7.32 -9.21 -0.91
N ILE A 96 8.20 -8.26 -1.23
CA ILE A 96 8.46 -7.10 -0.36
C ILE A 96 7.18 -6.28 -0.15
N ASN A 97 6.39 -5.99 -1.20
CA ASN A 97 5.11 -5.30 -1.05
C ASN A 97 4.15 -6.02 -0.09
N VAL A 98 4.01 -7.35 -0.22
CA VAL A 98 3.16 -8.15 0.67
C VAL A 98 3.64 -8.07 2.12
N LEU A 99 4.95 -8.18 2.35
CA LEU A 99 5.53 -8.04 3.69
C LEU A 99 5.28 -6.65 4.28
N LEU A 100 5.42 -5.59 3.49
CA LEU A 100 5.16 -4.22 3.93
C LEU A 100 3.68 -3.97 4.26
N ILE A 101 2.77 -4.53 3.46
CA ILE A 101 1.32 -4.48 3.71
C ILE A 101 1.01 -5.14 5.06
N PHE A 102 1.52 -6.35 5.30
CA PHE A 102 1.29 -7.05 6.57
C PHE A 102 1.98 -6.37 7.74
N LEU A 103 3.17 -5.82 7.54
CA LEU A 103 3.86 -5.07 8.58
C LEU A 103 3.06 -3.81 8.97
N PHE A 104 2.52 -3.08 7.99
CA PHE A 104 1.68 -1.91 8.28
C PHE A 104 0.35 -2.31 8.95
N SER A 105 -0.34 -3.33 8.42
CA SER A 105 -1.70 -3.67 8.85
C SER A 105 -1.78 -4.56 10.09
N PHE A 106 -0.86 -5.51 10.27
CA PHE A 106 -0.88 -6.49 11.36
C PHE A 106 0.12 -6.19 12.47
N TYR A 107 1.08 -5.29 12.26
CA TYR A 107 2.02 -4.90 13.31
C TYR A 107 1.87 -3.43 13.73
N PHE A 108 1.98 -2.46 12.82
CA PHE A 108 1.93 -1.05 13.22
C PHE A 108 0.52 -0.57 13.57
N THR A 109 -0.48 -0.87 12.74
CA THR A 109 -1.86 -0.40 12.98
C THR A 109 -2.41 -0.89 14.32
N PRO A 110 -2.29 -2.17 14.72
CA PRO A 110 -2.78 -2.63 16.01
C PRO A 110 -2.07 -1.98 17.20
N LYS A 111 -0.74 -1.76 17.12
CA LYS A 111 0.03 -1.07 18.18
C LYS A 111 -0.37 0.39 18.33
N ILE A 112 -0.66 1.07 17.22
CA ILE A 112 -1.17 2.45 17.26
C ILE A 112 -2.56 2.48 17.92
N ILE A 113 -3.44 1.54 17.57
CA ILE A 113 -4.77 1.41 18.19
C ILE A 113 -4.62 1.13 19.69
N GLU A 114 -3.73 0.22 20.08
CA GLU A 114 -3.49 -0.10 21.49
C GLU A 114 -3.09 1.15 22.30
N ALA A 115 -2.12 1.92 21.81
CA ALA A 115 -1.73 3.18 22.45
C ALA A 115 -2.89 4.20 22.48
N GLN A 116 -3.67 4.30 21.40
CA GLN A 116 -4.86 5.14 21.35
C GLN A 116 -5.89 4.73 22.39
N THR A 117 -6.16 3.43 22.58
CA THR A 117 -7.13 2.96 23.59
C THR A 117 -6.73 3.28 25.04
N GLN A 118 -5.44 3.54 25.30
CA GLN A 118 -4.93 3.96 26.60
C GLN A 118 -5.06 5.48 26.83
N GLY A 119 -5.56 6.22 25.85
CA GLY A 119 -5.84 7.65 25.94
C GLY A 119 -4.71 8.56 25.48
N ALA A 120 -4.98 9.86 25.49
CA ALA A 120 -4.09 10.87 24.90
C ALA A 120 -2.67 10.88 25.50
N ALA A 121 -2.53 10.59 26.80
CA ALA A 121 -1.23 10.53 27.47
C ALA A 121 -0.31 9.45 26.88
N ALA A 122 -0.84 8.28 26.52
CA ALA A 122 -0.06 7.19 25.93
C ALA A 122 0.45 7.55 24.52
N THR A 123 -0.32 8.35 23.77
CA THR A 123 0.07 8.85 22.44
C THR A 123 1.02 10.05 22.46
N ALA A 124 1.26 10.65 23.64
CA ALA A 124 2.17 11.78 23.81
C ALA A 124 3.60 11.36 24.21
N THR A 125 3.89 10.05 24.22
CA THR A 125 5.16 9.50 24.66
C THR A 125 6.22 9.48 23.54
N PRO A 126 7.52 9.60 23.86
CA PRO A 126 8.60 9.42 22.88
C PRO A 126 8.57 8.06 22.17
N GLU A 127 8.15 7.02 22.88
CA GLU A 127 7.99 5.67 22.36
C GLU A 127 6.91 5.62 21.28
N PHE A 128 5.75 6.24 21.53
CA PHE A 128 4.70 6.35 20.53
C PHE A 128 5.12 7.19 19.33
N ALA A 129 5.82 8.31 19.54
CA ALA A 129 6.33 9.13 18.45
C ALA A 129 7.24 8.34 17.51
N THR A 130 8.10 7.49 18.08
CA THR A 130 8.99 6.59 17.33
C THR A 130 8.20 5.52 16.57
N LEU A 131 7.24 4.86 17.23
CA LEU A 131 6.35 3.88 16.62
C LEU A 131 5.58 4.46 15.43
N HIS A 132 4.99 5.65 15.61
CA HIS A 132 4.23 6.35 14.58
C HIS A 132 5.12 6.71 13.39
N LEU A 133 6.30 7.29 13.63
CA LEU A 133 7.24 7.64 12.56
C LEU A 133 7.71 6.42 11.76
N GLN A 134 7.99 5.29 12.43
CA GLN A 134 8.33 4.05 11.76
C GLN A 134 7.20 3.54 10.87
N SER A 135 5.95 3.62 11.34
CA SER A 135 4.78 3.24 10.55
C SER A 135 4.64 4.10 9.27
N GLU A 136 4.93 5.40 9.37
CA GLU A 136 4.93 6.29 8.20
C GLU A 136 6.01 5.90 7.19
N TYR A 137 7.21 5.54 7.64
CA TYR A 137 8.27 5.08 6.74
C TYR A 137 7.90 3.80 6.02
N VAL A 138 7.29 2.84 6.73
CA VAL A 138 6.77 1.61 6.09
C VAL A 138 5.71 1.94 5.05
N PHE A 139 4.80 2.87 5.35
CA PHE A 139 3.75 3.29 4.43
C PHE A 139 4.30 4.00 3.17
N LYS A 140 5.27 4.91 3.35
CA LYS A 140 5.97 5.59 2.24
C LYS A 140 6.79 4.61 1.40
N PHE A 141 7.47 3.66 2.04
CA PHE A 141 8.24 2.64 1.34
C PHE A 141 7.34 1.70 0.55
N LEU A 142 6.18 1.32 1.09
CA LEU A 142 5.16 0.56 0.38
C LEU A 142 4.67 1.30 -0.88
N PHE A 143 4.42 2.60 -0.79
CA PHE A 143 4.05 3.42 -1.96
C PHE A 143 5.08 3.34 -3.09
N ILE A 144 6.36 3.49 -2.75
CA ILE A 144 7.47 3.42 -3.71
C ILE A 144 7.55 2.02 -4.34
N MET A 145 7.45 0.97 -3.52
CA MET A 145 7.57 -0.42 -3.97
C MET A 145 6.38 -0.87 -4.83
N LEU A 146 5.16 -0.41 -4.56
CA LEU A 146 4.00 -0.65 -5.44
C LEU A 146 4.16 0.09 -6.77
N THR A 147 4.67 1.33 -6.74
CA THR A 147 4.96 2.10 -7.96
C THR A 147 6.02 1.39 -8.82
N LEU A 148 7.10 0.91 -8.20
CA LEU A 148 8.12 0.12 -8.88
C LEU A 148 7.55 -1.17 -9.47
N SER A 149 6.68 -1.87 -8.72
CA SER A 149 5.98 -3.07 -9.20
C SER A 149 5.13 -2.78 -10.45
N PHE A 150 4.35 -1.70 -10.43
CA PHE A 150 3.52 -1.27 -11.55
C PHE A 150 4.35 -1.06 -12.81
N PHE A 151 5.39 -0.24 -12.75
CA PHE A 151 6.22 0.06 -13.92
C PHE A 151 6.99 -1.16 -14.41
N THR A 152 7.52 -1.99 -13.50
CA THR A 152 8.19 -3.24 -13.87
C THR A 152 7.26 -4.16 -14.65
N ARG A 153 6.02 -4.32 -14.18
CA ARG A 153 5.01 -5.17 -14.82
C ARG A 153 4.50 -4.59 -16.12
N PHE A 154 4.32 -3.28 -16.20
CA PHE A 154 3.95 -2.58 -17.43
C PHE A 154 5.00 -2.77 -18.53
N VAL A 155 6.28 -2.57 -18.22
CA VAL A 155 7.38 -2.75 -19.18
C VAL A 155 7.45 -4.21 -19.66
N LEU A 156 7.31 -5.18 -18.75
CA LEU A 156 7.30 -6.59 -19.11
C LEU A 156 6.13 -6.93 -20.05
N LEU A 157 4.94 -6.42 -19.78
CA LEU A 157 3.78 -6.61 -20.65
C LEU A 157 4.02 -6.02 -22.03
N PHE A 158 4.51 -4.78 -22.09
CA PHE A 158 4.83 -4.09 -23.34
C PHE A 158 5.82 -4.88 -24.21
N ILE A 159 6.90 -5.40 -23.61
CA ILE A 159 7.89 -6.22 -24.31
C ILE A 159 7.27 -7.53 -24.83
N GLN A 160 6.39 -8.16 -24.06
CA GLN A 160 5.77 -9.43 -24.45
C GLN A 160 4.75 -9.27 -25.60
N THR A 161 4.08 -8.12 -25.68
CA THR A 161 3.08 -7.81 -26.70
C THR A 161 3.65 -7.16 -27.95
N ASN A 162 4.85 -6.56 -27.90
CA ASN A 162 5.43 -5.86 -29.04
C ASN A 162 6.15 -6.83 -30.01
N PRO A 163 5.68 -6.99 -31.26
CA PRO A 163 6.27 -7.91 -32.23
C PRO A 163 7.70 -7.51 -32.65
N ASN A 164 8.01 -6.21 -32.67
CA ASN A 164 9.33 -5.70 -33.06
C ASN A 164 10.45 -6.05 -32.06
N TYR A 165 10.09 -6.38 -30.81
CA TYR A 165 11.05 -6.80 -29.79
C TYR A 165 11.29 -8.31 -29.79
N LYS A 166 10.35 -9.11 -30.31
CA LYS A 166 10.51 -10.56 -30.44
C LYS A 166 11.46 -10.98 -31.57
N SER A 167 11.65 -10.16 -32.59
CA SER A 167 12.50 -10.49 -33.75
C SER A 167 14.00 -10.25 -33.55
N LYS A 168 14.42 -9.68 -32.40
CA LYS A 168 15.83 -9.38 -32.07
C LYS A 168 16.49 -10.35 -31.07
N LYS A 169 15.84 -11.48 -30.74
CA LYS A 169 16.40 -12.56 -29.92
C LYS A 169 16.19 -13.89 -30.59
#